data_AF-A0A1F6TT36-F1
#
_entry.id   AF-A0A1F6TT36-F1
#
_cell.length_a   1.000
_cell.length_b   1.000
_cell.length_c   1.000
_cell.angle_alpha   90.00
_cell.angle_beta   90.00
_cell.angle_gamma   90.00
#
_symmetry.space_group_name_H-M   'P 1'
#
loop_
_entity.id
_entity.type
_entity.pdbx_description
1 polymer ?
#
loop_
_entity_poly.entity_id
_entity_poly.type
_entity_poly.pdbx_seq_one_letter_code
_entity_poly.pdbx_strand_id
1 'polypeptide(L)'
;MNPEARAGPPVPSGDAAWVSLPAPFPPDVLARLCRDVEALFRVNPYYVFGSWRRNGPDAYAIEIENQSNGTRQALELRVIAGPGPGLTVHYSRGLKQRTVFTIEPAPQGSRLTITDDYDRLSEVERAQRVAEVDKSLSAWGEALRTYFLRLQRWSWLPGWRWYLRRVWVPMKPSARRIVWWIYLITVAEFFFFLFVLLIYVIEQNK
;
A
#
# COMPACT_ATOMS: atom_id res chain seq x y z
N MET A 1 26.74 14.66 2.00
CA MET A 1 27.06 13.63 0.99
C MET A 1 26.05 12.50 1.20
N ASN A 2 25.04 12.40 0.32
CA ASN A 2 23.89 11.52 0.49
C ASN A 2 24.27 10.08 0.10
N PRO A 3 24.24 9.08 1.01
CA PRO A 3 24.70 7.72 0.72
C PRO A 3 23.73 6.89 -0.13
N GLU A 4 22.60 7.45 -0.59
CA GLU A 4 21.63 6.74 -1.43
C GLU A 4 22.03 6.61 -2.91
N ALA A 5 23.16 7.18 -3.34
CA ALA A 5 23.59 7.11 -4.72
C ALA A 5 24.51 5.90 -4.96
N ARG A 6 23.98 4.90 -5.70
CA ARG A 6 24.66 3.72 -6.31
C ARG A 6 24.54 2.37 -5.58
N ALA A 7 23.34 1.99 -5.17
CA ALA A 7 23.00 0.57 -5.17
C ALA A 7 22.30 0.25 -6.50
N GLY A 8 22.75 -0.78 -7.23
CA GLY A 8 21.99 -1.34 -8.35
C GLY A 8 20.63 -1.86 -7.88
N PRO A 9 19.78 -2.38 -8.78
CA PRO A 9 18.49 -2.92 -8.38
C PRO A 9 18.72 -3.97 -7.28
N PRO A 10 17.92 -3.96 -6.20
CA PRO A 10 18.07 -4.89 -5.06
C PRO A 10 17.76 -6.35 -5.44
N VAL A 11 17.39 -6.59 -6.70
CA VAL A 11 17.17 -7.90 -7.32
C VAL A 11 17.97 -7.93 -8.62
N PRO A 12 18.66 -9.03 -8.96
CA PRO A 12 19.34 -9.16 -10.24
C PRO A 12 18.31 -9.27 -11.38
N SER A 13 18.00 -8.15 -12.01
CA SER A 13 17.08 -8.02 -13.15
C SER A 13 17.65 -7.00 -14.15
N GLY A 14 17.48 -7.27 -15.44
CA GLY A 14 17.86 -6.33 -16.50
C GLY A 14 16.96 -5.10 -16.57
N ASP A 15 15.75 -5.17 -16.01
CA ASP A 15 14.79 -4.06 -15.96
C ASP A 15 13.91 -4.15 -14.72
N ALA A 16 14.22 -3.29 -13.75
CA ALA A 16 13.51 -3.22 -12.49
C ALA A 16 13.29 -1.77 -12.05
N ALA A 17 12.10 -1.52 -11.49
CA ALA A 17 11.79 -0.31 -10.76
C ALA A 17 11.72 -0.63 -9.26
N TRP A 18 12.22 0.23 -8.39
CA TRP A 18 12.15 0.01 -6.95
C TRP A 18 11.84 1.27 -6.16
N VAL A 19 11.27 1.07 -4.97
CA VAL A 19 11.08 2.10 -3.96
C VAL A 19 11.43 1.53 -2.60
N SER A 20 12.10 2.33 -1.77
CA SER A 20 12.42 1.98 -0.39
C SER A 20 11.68 2.92 0.56
N LEU A 21 11.12 2.37 1.63
CA LEU A 21 10.37 3.13 2.63
C LEU A 21 10.73 2.66 4.05
N PRO A 22 10.79 3.57 5.03
CA PRO A 22 10.94 3.20 6.43
C PRO A 22 9.62 2.62 6.95
N ALA A 23 9.71 1.54 7.72
CA ALA A 23 8.58 0.92 8.40
C ALA A 23 8.91 0.81 9.90
N PRO A 24 8.04 1.30 10.79
CA PRO A 24 8.36 1.47 12.21
C PRO A 24 8.13 0.17 13.01
N PHE A 25 8.44 -0.96 12.40
CA PHE A 25 8.26 -2.29 12.97
C PHE A 25 9.57 -3.09 12.86
N PRO A 26 9.88 -3.97 13.82
CA PRO A 26 10.95 -4.95 13.66
C PRO A 26 10.72 -5.85 12.43
N PRO A 27 11.79 -6.41 11.82
CA PRO A 27 11.70 -7.16 10.57
C PRO A 27 10.69 -8.33 10.60
N ASP A 28 10.63 -9.07 11.71
CA ASP A 28 9.73 -10.21 11.89
C ASP A 28 8.25 -9.77 11.98
N VAL A 29 8.00 -8.65 12.66
CA VAL A 29 6.66 -8.05 12.76
C VAL A 29 6.21 -7.54 11.41
N LEU A 30 7.09 -6.83 10.69
CA LEU A 30 6.79 -6.33 9.35
C LEU A 30 6.52 -7.47 8.37
N ALA A 31 7.32 -8.53 8.40
CA ALA A 31 7.10 -9.73 7.59
C ALA A 31 5.72 -10.34 7.82
N ARG A 32 5.27 -10.44 9.09
CA ARG A 32 3.91 -10.91 9.41
C ARG A 32 2.82 -9.97 8.88
N LEU A 33 3.03 -8.66 8.92
CA LEU A 33 2.09 -7.69 8.36
C LEU A 33 2.03 -7.80 6.83
N CYS A 34 3.17 -8.00 6.16
CA CYS A 34 3.24 -8.15 4.71
C CYS A 34 2.55 -9.43 4.19
N ARG A 35 2.33 -10.44 5.03
CA ARG A 35 1.52 -11.62 4.65
C ARG A 35 0.06 -11.30 4.35
N ASP A 36 -0.46 -10.15 4.79
CA ASP A 36 -1.76 -9.65 4.34
C ASP A 36 -1.63 -8.99 2.96
N VAL A 37 -1.47 -9.83 1.94
CA VAL A 37 -1.18 -9.41 0.56
C VAL A 37 -2.32 -8.56 -0.01
N GLU A 38 -3.57 -8.85 0.36
CA GLU A 38 -4.70 -8.03 -0.04
C GLU A 38 -4.57 -6.61 0.50
N ALA A 39 -4.22 -6.45 1.78
CA ALA A 39 -3.99 -5.14 2.35
C ALA A 39 -2.82 -4.40 1.67
N LEU A 40 -1.72 -5.08 1.36
CA LEU A 40 -0.58 -4.46 0.66
C LEU A 40 -1.00 -3.85 -0.67
N PHE A 41 -1.76 -4.60 -1.49
CA PHE A 41 -2.19 -4.16 -2.81
C PHE A 41 -3.28 -3.08 -2.75
N ARG A 42 -4.25 -3.21 -1.83
CA ARG A 42 -5.34 -2.23 -1.68
C ARG A 42 -4.90 -0.89 -1.13
N VAL A 43 -3.75 -0.84 -0.46
CA VAL A 43 -3.15 0.42 -0.04
C VAL A 43 -2.73 1.28 -1.23
N ASN A 44 -2.41 0.69 -2.40
CA ASN A 44 -2.05 1.42 -3.61
C ASN A 44 -3.16 2.44 -3.98
N PRO A 45 -2.87 3.75 -4.06
CA PRO A 45 -3.87 4.77 -4.32
C PRO A 45 -4.40 4.78 -5.75
N TYR A 46 -3.74 4.08 -6.69
CA TYR A 46 -4.14 4.03 -8.10
C TYR A 46 -4.89 2.75 -8.46
N TYR A 47 -4.95 1.77 -7.58
CA TYR A 47 -5.64 0.51 -7.87
C TYR A 47 -7.10 0.57 -7.41
N VAL A 48 -8.01 0.32 -8.35
CA VAL A 48 -9.43 0.09 -8.08
C VAL A 48 -9.72 -1.38 -8.34
N PHE A 49 -10.07 -2.10 -7.28
CA PHE A 49 -10.33 -3.54 -7.35
C PHE A 49 -11.78 -3.79 -7.77
N GLY A 50 -11.97 -4.53 -8.85
CA GLY A 50 -13.26 -5.12 -9.23
C GLY A 50 -13.53 -6.39 -8.42
N SER A 51 -12.53 -7.25 -8.28
CA SER A 51 -12.62 -8.48 -7.49
C SER A 51 -11.27 -8.85 -6.87
N TRP A 52 -11.33 -9.53 -5.72
CA TRP A 52 -10.19 -10.17 -5.08
C TRP A 52 -10.65 -11.54 -4.56
N ARG A 53 -10.11 -12.61 -5.14
CA ARG A 53 -10.47 -13.99 -4.80
C ARG A 53 -9.22 -14.77 -4.46
N ARG A 54 -9.27 -15.52 -3.36
CA ARG A 54 -8.20 -16.44 -2.97
C ARG A 54 -8.53 -17.81 -3.55
N ASN A 55 -7.70 -18.30 -4.48
CA ASN A 55 -7.87 -19.59 -5.17
C ASN A 55 -7.05 -20.72 -4.53
N GLY A 56 -6.17 -20.38 -3.59
CA GLY A 56 -5.38 -21.34 -2.81
C GLY A 56 -4.65 -20.64 -1.66
N PRO A 57 -3.83 -21.36 -0.86
CA PRO A 57 -3.11 -20.77 0.26
C PRO A 57 -2.31 -19.52 -0.13
N ASP A 58 -1.62 -19.58 -1.27
CA ASP A 58 -0.77 -18.50 -1.76
C ASP A 58 -1.11 -18.08 -3.19
N ALA A 59 -2.33 -18.35 -3.64
CA ALA A 59 -2.78 -18.07 -5.00
C ALA A 59 -4.03 -17.19 -4.98
N TYR A 60 -4.02 -16.13 -5.80
CA TYR A 60 -5.09 -15.13 -5.86
C TYR A 60 -5.46 -14.83 -7.31
N ALA A 61 -6.74 -14.61 -7.57
CA ALA A 61 -7.24 -14.03 -8.82
C ALA A 61 -7.83 -12.66 -8.52
N ILE A 62 -7.38 -11.66 -9.26
CA ILE A 62 -7.75 -10.26 -9.04
C ILE A 62 -8.18 -9.60 -10.34
N GLU A 63 -9.18 -8.75 -10.25
CA GLU A 63 -9.50 -7.78 -11.31
C GLU A 63 -9.18 -6.39 -10.79
N ILE A 64 -8.31 -5.68 -11.50
CA ILE A 64 -7.90 -4.34 -11.13
C ILE A 64 -8.04 -3.39 -12.30
N GLU A 65 -8.43 -2.16 -12.01
CA GLU A 65 -8.22 -1.01 -12.85
C GLU A 65 -7.06 -0.20 -12.25
N ASN A 66 -6.00 0.01 -13.04
CA ASN A 66 -4.87 0.84 -12.66
C ASN A 66 -5.07 2.24 -13.22
N GLN A 67 -5.44 3.17 -12.35
CA GLN A 67 -5.69 4.57 -12.73
C GLN A 67 -4.43 5.34 -13.11
N SER A 68 -3.21 4.81 -12.86
CA SER A 68 -1.98 5.48 -13.29
C SER A 68 -1.70 5.34 -14.80
N ASN A 69 -2.28 4.32 -15.44
CA ASN A 69 -2.14 4.06 -16.88
C ASN A 69 -3.49 3.83 -17.59
N GLY A 70 -4.61 3.86 -16.86
CA GLY A 70 -5.96 3.72 -17.40
C GLY A 70 -6.33 2.30 -17.83
N THR A 71 -5.51 1.29 -17.50
CA THR A 71 -5.74 -0.09 -17.95
C THR A 71 -6.58 -0.88 -16.95
N ARG A 72 -7.42 -1.78 -17.44
CA ARG A 72 -8.14 -2.77 -16.63
C ARG A 72 -7.65 -4.18 -16.99
N GLN A 73 -7.28 -4.96 -16.00
CA GLN A 73 -6.65 -6.26 -16.18
C GLN A 73 -7.15 -7.27 -15.16
N ALA A 74 -7.29 -8.52 -15.60
CA ALA A 74 -7.46 -9.68 -14.73
C ALA A 74 -6.10 -10.37 -14.59
N LEU A 75 -5.65 -10.54 -13.34
CA LEU A 75 -4.33 -11.08 -13.02
C LEU A 75 -4.48 -12.28 -12.09
N GLU A 76 -3.60 -13.26 -12.23
CA GLU A 76 -3.41 -14.28 -11.21
C GLU A 76 -2.06 -14.06 -10.55
N LEU A 77 -2.10 -14.05 -9.22
CA LEU A 77 -0.95 -13.84 -8.36
C LEU A 77 -0.60 -15.15 -7.67
N ARG A 78 0.70 -15.45 -7.61
CA ARG A 78 1.25 -16.48 -6.75
C ARG A 78 2.26 -15.89 -5.78
N VAL A 79 2.04 -16.09 -4.50
CA VAL A 79 2.88 -15.57 -3.43
C VAL A 79 3.84 -16.68 -2.98
N ILE A 80 5.10 -16.34 -2.81
CA ILE A 80 6.12 -17.25 -2.28
C ILE A 80 7.00 -16.52 -1.27
N ALA A 81 7.77 -17.29 -0.50
CA ALA A 81 8.82 -16.73 0.34
C ALA A 81 9.82 -15.95 -0.52
N GLY A 82 10.16 -14.74 -0.09
CA GLY A 82 11.12 -13.88 -0.77
C GLY A 82 12.49 -13.91 -0.09
N PRO A 83 13.41 -13.01 -0.47
CA PRO A 83 14.70 -12.88 0.19
C PRO A 83 14.55 -12.54 1.68
N GLY A 84 15.26 -13.28 2.53
CA GLY A 84 15.24 -13.07 3.99
C GLY A 84 13.82 -13.23 4.57
N PRO A 85 13.34 -12.27 5.40
CA PRO A 85 11.98 -12.30 5.93
C PRO A 85 10.93 -11.73 4.97
N GLY A 86 11.31 -11.42 3.73
CA GLY A 86 10.48 -10.84 2.70
C GLY A 86 9.51 -11.81 2.01
N LEU A 87 8.84 -11.33 0.97
CA LEU A 87 7.96 -12.13 0.12
C LEU A 87 8.11 -11.75 -1.35
N THR A 88 7.75 -12.67 -2.24
CA THR A 88 7.72 -12.41 -3.68
C THR A 88 6.33 -12.74 -4.23
N VAL A 89 5.79 -11.85 -5.05
CA VAL A 89 4.52 -12.03 -5.76
C VAL A 89 4.82 -12.20 -7.24
N HIS A 90 4.53 -13.37 -7.79
CA HIS A 90 4.62 -13.66 -9.22
C HIS A 90 3.29 -13.39 -9.91
N TYR A 91 3.37 -12.84 -11.12
CA TYR A 91 2.21 -12.55 -11.96
C TYR A 91 2.18 -13.55 -13.12
N SER A 92 1.05 -14.22 -13.34
CA SER A 92 0.93 -15.16 -14.48
C SER A 92 0.83 -14.44 -15.83
N ARG A 93 0.35 -13.20 -15.84
CA ARG A 93 0.08 -12.38 -17.04
C ARG A 93 0.48 -10.92 -16.80
N GLY A 94 0.59 -10.15 -17.88
CA GLY A 94 0.97 -8.74 -17.87
C GLY A 94 2.47 -8.50 -18.06
N LEU A 95 2.85 -7.22 -18.13
CA LEU A 95 4.24 -6.77 -18.31
C LEU A 95 5.12 -7.14 -17.12
N LYS A 96 4.56 -7.07 -15.91
CA LYS A 96 5.24 -7.35 -14.66
C LYS A 96 5.44 -8.86 -14.49
N GLN A 97 6.67 -9.29 -14.24
CA GLN A 97 6.99 -10.69 -13.97
C GLN A 97 6.76 -11.02 -12.50
N ARG A 98 7.32 -10.19 -11.61
CA ARG A 98 7.23 -10.34 -10.16
C ARG A 98 7.38 -9.01 -9.43
N THR A 99 6.88 -8.96 -8.21
CA THR A 99 7.16 -7.90 -7.24
C THR A 99 7.82 -8.54 -6.03
N VAL A 100 9.00 -8.06 -5.67
CA VAL A 100 9.80 -8.56 -4.55
C VAL A 100 9.72 -7.54 -3.43
N PHE A 101 9.41 -8.00 -2.22
CA PHE A 101 9.40 -7.22 -1.00
C PHE A 101 10.58 -7.68 -0.15
N THR A 102 11.62 -6.86 -0.07
CA THR A 102 12.80 -7.10 0.77
C THR A 102 12.67 -6.31 2.06
N ILE A 103 12.97 -6.95 3.18
CA ILE A 103 12.88 -6.34 4.51
C ILE A 103 14.26 -6.41 5.16
N GLU A 104 14.78 -5.25 5.55
CA GLU A 104 16.07 -5.10 6.19
C GLU A 104 15.93 -4.37 7.53
N PRO A 105 16.72 -4.73 8.56
CA PRO A 105 16.72 -4.00 9.82
C PRO A 105 17.20 -2.55 9.62
N ALA A 106 16.60 -1.62 10.37
CA ALA A 106 16.98 -0.20 10.38
C ALA A 106 16.91 0.35 11.82
N PRO A 107 17.59 1.46 12.14
CA PRO A 107 17.66 1.99 13.52
C PRO A 107 16.30 2.25 14.19
N GLN A 108 15.26 2.58 13.42
CA GLN A 108 13.91 2.87 13.90
C GLN A 108 12.88 1.79 13.52
N GLY A 109 13.33 0.56 13.25
CA GLY A 109 12.48 -0.56 12.85
C GLY A 109 13.08 -1.31 11.67
N SER A 110 12.48 -1.16 10.49
CA SER A 110 12.91 -1.83 9.27
C SER A 110 12.83 -0.89 8.06
N ARG A 111 13.57 -1.24 7.03
CA ARG A 111 13.41 -0.71 5.68
C ARG A 111 12.69 -1.77 4.83
N LEU A 112 11.58 -1.39 4.22
CA LEU A 112 10.90 -2.19 3.21
C LEU A 112 11.28 -1.66 1.83
N THR A 113 11.81 -2.53 0.99
CA THR A 113 12.09 -2.23 -0.40
C THR A 113 11.17 -3.06 -1.28
N ILE A 114 10.46 -2.40 -2.18
CA ILE A 114 9.55 -3.02 -3.15
C ILE A 114 10.21 -2.91 -4.51
N THR A 115 10.33 -4.02 -5.20
CA THR A 115 11.00 -4.09 -6.51
C THR A 115 10.12 -4.79 -7.49
N ASP A 116 9.76 -4.07 -8.55
CA ASP A 116 8.98 -4.55 -9.67
C ASP A 116 9.93 -4.97 -10.78
N ASP A 117 9.84 -6.23 -11.17
CA ASP A 117 10.70 -6.86 -12.17
C ASP A 117 9.92 -7.06 -13.48
N TYR A 118 10.46 -6.56 -14.58
CA TYR A 118 9.82 -6.54 -15.90
C TYR A 118 10.55 -7.42 -16.93
N ASP A 119 11.51 -8.24 -16.49
CA ASP A 119 12.43 -8.97 -17.38
C ASP A 119 11.80 -10.18 -18.12
N ARG A 120 10.46 -10.29 -18.11
CA ARG A 120 9.73 -11.37 -18.82
C ARG A 120 9.71 -11.17 -20.34
N LEU A 121 9.60 -9.92 -20.79
CA LEU A 121 9.38 -9.59 -22.20
C LEU A 121 10.66 -9.07 -22.84
N SER A 122 10.81 -9.36 -24.14
CA SER A 122 11.90 -8.80 -24.93
C SER A 122 11.83 -7.26 -24.97
N GLU A 123 12.97 -6.61 -25.18
CA GLU A 123 13.05 -5.15 -25.21
C GLU A 123 12.12 -4.53 -26.28
N VAL A 124 11.95 -5.22 -27.41
CA VAL A 124 11.06 -4.79 -28.51
C VAL A 124 9.59 -4.85 -28.11
N GLU A 125 9.15 -5.95 -27.48
CA GLU A 125 7.77 -6.09 -26.99
C GLU A 125 7.49 -5.11 -25.84
N ARG A 126 8.50 -4.82 -25.02
CA ARG A 126 8.42 -3.86 -23.93
C ARG A 126 8.26 -2.43 -24.46
N ALA A 127 9.05 -2.05 -25.46
CA ALA A 127 8.94 -0.74 -26.12
C ALA A 127 7.55 -0.49 -26.70
N GLN A 128 6.91 -1.54 -27.24
CA GLN A 128 5.53 -1.46 -27.75
C GLN A 128 4.47 -1.35 -26.64
N ARG A 129 4.79 -1.81 -25.41
CA ARG A 129 3.87 -1.81 -24.25
C ARG A 129 4.28 -0.85 -23.14
N VAL A 130 5.07 0.19 -23.44
CA VAL A 130 5.48 1.23 -22.48
C VAL A 130 4.27 1.88 -21.80
N ALA A 131 3.14 2.01 -22.51
CA ALA A 131 1.91 2.55 -21.96
C ALA A 131 1.31 1.69 -20.82
N GLU A 132 1.61 0.38 -20.78
CA GLU A 132 1.16 -0.54 -19.73
C GLU A 132 2.03 -0.48 -18.46
N VAL A 133 3.19 0.19 -18.50
CA VAL A 133 4.08 0.33 -17.35
C VAL A 133 3.37 1.03 -16.21
N ASP A 134 3.42 0.42 -15.03
CA ASP A 134 2.81 0.95 -13.83
C ASP A 134 3.64 2.13 -13.28
N LYS A 135 3.02 3.31 -13.21
CA LYS A 135 3.67 4.54 -12.70
C LYS A 135 3.35 4.78 -11.22
N SER A 136 2.67 3.85 -10.56
CA SER A 136 2.18 4.03 -9.19
C SER A 136 3.18 3.64 -8.10
N LEU A 137 4.33 3.02 -8.42
CA LEU A 137 5.23 2.42 -7.43
C LEU A 137 5.66 3.38 -6.31
N SER A 138 6.10 4.60 -6.65
CA SER A 138 6.50 5.60 -5.66
C SER A 138 5.33 6.02 -4.74
N ALA A 139 4.16 6.24 -5.33
CA ALA A 139 2.96 6.61 -4.57
C ALA A 139 2.43 5.45 -3.71
N TRP A 140 2.58 4.22 -4.18
CA TRP A 140 2.26 3.02 -3.43
C TRP A 140 3.20 2.85 -2.22
N GLY A 141 4.51 3.07 -2.41
CA GLY A 141 5.48 3.09 -1.32
C GLY A 141 5.11 4.10 -0.23
N GLU A 142 4.78 5.34 -0.60
CA GLU A 142 4.38 6.36 0.38
C GLU A 142 3.05 6.03 1.08
N ALA A 143 2.10 5.45 0.35
CA ALA A 143 0.84 4.98 0.93
C ALA A 143 1.05 3.83 1.93
N LEU A 144 1.97 2.91 1.64
CA LEU A 144 2.37 1.83 2.56
C LEU A 144 3.06 2.38 3.80
N ARG A 145 3.97 3.35 3.66
CA ARG A 145 4.58 4.05 4.79
C ARG A 145 3.52 4.63 5.72
N THR A 146 2.57 5.37 5.14
CA THR A 146 1.45 5.97 5.89
C THR A 146 0.57 4.90 6.55
N TYR A 147 0.28 3.80 5.85
CA TYR A 147 -0.49 2.68 6.39
C TYR A 147 0.19 2.04 7.60
N PHE A 148 1.50 1.77 7.53
CA PHE A 148 2.26 1.20 8.65
C PHE A 148 2.36 2.15 9.84
N LEU A 149 2.56 3.46 9.61
CA LEU A 149 2.53 4.46 10.68
C LEU A 149 1.16 4.51 11.39
N ARG A 150 0.06 4.46 10.63
CA ARG A 150 -1.29 4.41 11.22
C ARG A 150 -1.52 3.13 12.00
N LEU A 151 -1.06 1.99 11.49
CA LEU A 151 -1.11 0.73 12.22
C LEU A 151 -0.35 0.82 13.53
N GLN A 152 0.88 1.33 13.53
CA GLN A 152 1.69 1.44 14.74
C GLN A 152 1.02 2.35 15.78
N ARG A 153 0.54 3.53 15.35
CA ARG A 153 -0.03 4.54 16.23
C ARG A 153 -1.32 4.12 16.92
N TRP A 154 -2.15 3.32 16.27
CA TRP A 154 -3.53 3.09 16.71
C TRP A 154 -3.89 1.62 16.95
N SER A 155 -3.01 0.66 16.63
CA SER A 155 -3.30 -0.77 16.87
C SER A 155 -3.45 -1.16 18.33
N TRP A 156 -3.08 -0.30 19.28
CA TRP A 156 -3.32 -0.51 20.70
C TRP A 156 -4.81 -0.33 21.07
N LEU A 157 -5.58 0.41 20.26
CA LEU A 157 -7.02 0.56 20.46
C LEU A 157 -7.75 -0.73 20.05
N PRO A 158 -8.58 -1.31 20.93
CA PRO A 158 -9.42 -2.45 20.59
C PRO A 158 -10.30 -2.17 19.36
N GLY A 159 -10.41 -3.15 18.46
CA GLY A 159 -11.23 -3.02 17.25
C GLY A 159 -10.62 -2.20 16.11
N TRP A 160 -9.57 -1.40 16.35
CA TRP A 160 -8.96 -0.58 15.29
C TRP A 160 -8.39 -1.41 14.14
N ARG A 161 -7.72 -2.52 14.45
CA ARG A 161 -7.19 -3.45 13.43
C ARG A 161 -8.30 -4.04 12.58
N TRP A 162 -9.43 -4.37 13.20
CA TRP A 162 -10.61 -4.89 12.49
C TRP A 162 -11.20 -3.81 11.58
N TYR A 163 -11.37 -2.58 12.07
CA TYR A 163 -11.85 -1.45 11.28
C TYR A 163 -10.95 -1.18 10.08
N LEU A 164 -9.63 -1.06 10.29
CA LEU A 164 -8.69 -0.82 9.21
C LEU A 164 -8.77 -1.92 8.14
N ARG A 165 -8.77 -3.19 8.54
CA ARG A 165 -8.76 -4.31 7.58
C ARG A 165 -10.10 -4.51 6.89
N ARG A 166 -11.22 -4.37 7.60
CA ARG A 166 -12.54 -4.75 7.08
C ARG A 166 -13.29 -3.58 6.43
N VAL A 167 -13.02 -2.35 6.88
CA VAL A 167 -13.75 -1.17 6.43
C VAL A 167 -12.83 -0.27 5.60
N TRP A 168 -11.69 0.16 6.13
CA TRP A 168 -10.86 1.18 5.46
C TRP A 168 -10.06 0.63 4.26
N VAL A 169 -9.39 -0.51 4.40
CA VAL A 169 -8.54 -1.12 3.34
C VAL A 169 -9.37 -1.51 2.10
N PRO A 170 -10.57 -2.10 2.21
CA PRO A 170 -11.38 -2.47 1.04
C PRO A 170 -11.99 -1.27 0.28
N MET A 171 -12.01 -0.08 0.89
CA MET A 171 -12.58 1.10 0.25
C MET A 171 -11.78 1.54 -0.98
N LYS A 172 -12.51 1.98 -2.01
CA LYS A 172 -11.92 2.66 -3.16
C LYS A 172 -11.08 3.87 -2.70
N PRO A 173 -10.00 4.23 -3.40
CA PRO A 173 -9.22 5.44 -3.11
C PRO A 173 -10.09 6.70 -2.99
N SER A 174 -11.11 6.87 -3.84
CA SER A 174 -12.06 7.98 -3.78
C SER A 174 -12.89 7.98 -2.49
N ALA A 175 -13.41 6.82 -2.07
CA ALA A 175 -14.17 6.68 -0.82
C ALA A 175 -13.31 7.06 0.40
N ARG A 176 -12.03 6.68 0.42
CA ARG A 176 -11.10 7.09 1.49
C ARG A 176 -10.92 8.60 1.58
N ARG A 177 -10.94 9.31 0.45
CA ARG A 177 -10.90 10.79 0.41
C ARG A 177 -12.20 11.39 0.94
N ILE A 178 -13.35 10.85 0.57
CA ILE A 178 -14.66 11.30 1.07
C ILE A 178 -14.74 11.15 2.59
N VAL A 179 -14.31 10.00 3.14
CA VAL A 179 -14.28 9.76 4.59
C VAL A 179 -13.44 10.81 5.32
N TRP A 180 -12.32 11.25 4.73
CA TRP A 180 -11.51 12.31 5.32
C TRP A 180 -12.25 13.66 5.38
N TRP A 181 -13.00 14.01 4.34
CA TRP A 181 -13.86 15.20 4.35
C TRP A 181 -14.98 15.09 5.39
N ILE A 182 -15.61 13.92 5.51
CA ILE A 182 -16.63 13.68 6.54
C ILE A 182 -16.03 13.93 7.93
N TYR A 183 -14.85 13.38 8.23
CA TYR A 183 -14.18 13.65 9.51
C TYR A 183 -13.91 15.14 9.74
N LEU A 184 -13.47 15.88 8.72
CA LEU A 184 -13.23 17.32 8.84
C LEU A 184 -14.53 18.08 9.16
N ILE A 185 -15.62 17.76 8.46
CA ILE A 185 -16.94 18.36 8.68
C ILE A 185 -17.44 18.04 10.09
N THR A 186 -17.38 16.79 10.52
CA THR A 186 -17.82 16.37 11.86
C THR A 186 -17.02 17.05 12.97
N VAL A 187 -15.71 17.26 12.79
CA VAL A 187 -14.89 18.01 13.74
C VAL A 187 -15.33 19.47 13.82
N ALA A 188 -15.61 20.10 12.68
CA ALA A 188 -16.13 21.48 12.65
C ALA A 188 -17.51 21.59 13.32
N GLU A 189 -18.41 20.66 13.05
CA GLU A 189 -19.73 20.57 13.69
C GLU A 189 -19.61 20.42 15.21
N PHE A 190 -18.69 19.58 15.68
CA PHE A 190 -18.42 19.40 17.10
C PHE A 190 -17.93 20.69 17.78
N PHE A 191 -17.03 21.44 17.13
CA PHE A 191 -16.59 22.74 17.65
C PHE A 191 -17.71 23.78 17.67
N PHE A 192 -18.58 23.80 16.66
CA PHE A 192 -19.74 24.67 16.65
C PHE A 192 -20.72 24.33 17.79
N PHE A 193 -20.96 23.05 18.03
CA PHE A 193 -21.75 22.60 19.18
C PHE A 193 -21.16 23.05 20.52
N LEU A 194 -19.84 22.87 20.72
CA LEU A 194 -19.17 23.34 21.93
C LEU A 194 -19.24 24.86 22.09
N PHE A 195 -19.17 25.61 21.00
CA PHE A 195 -19.30 27.07 21.01
C PHE A 195 -20.69 27.53 21.48
N VAL A 196 -21.76 26.92 20.96
CA VAL A 196 -23.13 27.21 21.39
C VAL A 196 -23.33 26.83 22.87
N LEU A 197 -22.82 25.67 23.28
CA LEU A 197 -22.89 25.22 24.67
C LEU A 197 -22.15 26.18 25.62
N LEU A 198 -20.99 26.68 25.21
CA LEU A 198 -20.21 27.65 25.99
C LEU A 198 -20.98 28.95 26.20
N ILE A 199 -21.60 29.49 25.14
CA ILE A 199 -22.45 30.70 25.24
C ILE A 199 -23.59 30.46 26.23
N TYR A 200 -24.27 29.31 26.11
CA TYR A 200 -25.37 28.95 27.00
C TYR A 200 -24.94 28.92 28.48
N VAL A 201 -23.80 28.29 28.79
CA VAL A 201 -23.28 28.21 30.16
C VAL A 201 -22.86 29.58 30.70
N ILE A 202 -22.25 30.44 29.86
CA ILE A 202 -21.88 31.80 30.27
C ILE A 202 -23.13 32.64 30.58
N GLU A 203 -24.18 32.52 29.77
CA GLU A 203 -25.41 33.27 29.96
C GLU A 203 -26.19 32.81 31.19
N GLN A 204 -26.17 31.52 31.53
CA GLN A 204 -26.80 31.01 32.76
C GLN A 204 -26.05 31.41 34.05
N ASN A 205 -24.76 31.75 33.95
CA ASN A 205 -23.94 32.18 35.09
C ASN A 205 -23.91 33.71 35.28
N LYS A 206 -24.65 34.46 34.46
CA LYS A 206 -24.93 35.89 34.66
C LYS A 206 -26.25 36.07 35.39
#